data_AF-A0A832C645-F1
#
_entry.id   AF-A0A832C645-F1
#
_cell.length_a   1.000
_cell.length_b   1.000
_cell.length_c   1.000
_cell.angle_alpha   90.00
_cell.angle_beta   90.00
_cell.angle_gamma   90.00
#
_symmetry.space_group_name_H-M   'P 1'
#
loop_
_entity.id
_entity.type
_entity.pdbx_description
1 polymer ?
#
loop_
_entity_poly.entity_id
_entity_poly.type
_entity_poly.pdbx_seq_one_letter_code
_entity_poly.pdbx_strand_id
1 'polypeptide(L)'
;MNSIQGISSSLSLQGLNSAGPAAEAMARLGDTRGLPVLRNLALGRTPVEPWIQTSAILALGRVGIPQQDINHLRLLGAKGAPVDGSVRLAAWGARGMLGDYSQMSILAECASGRAELDTQGRAMAQELTTTGATMGLTNEQVSRRLVERATNPWTVLVLSSGAALCAVLILGRRRACAEDGDGDANPLPPQADAFALLLMGAGTLLTLGVEFVFLRDLFGTRMNTVFKLYYQAWTLWSVAGAYAVVRLLSTRRIAARAFGLVALAFVGLGLLYPVMAIPARTNNFSGQP
;
A
#
# COMPACT_ATOMS: atom_id res chain seq x y z
N MET A 1 20.39 14.44 -23.30
CA MET A 1 19.56 15.58 -23.78
C MET A 1 18.16 15.16 -24.21
N ASN A 2 17.95 13.98 -24.80
CA ASN A 2 16.62 13.51 -25.24
C ASN A 2 15.63 13.18 -24.11
N SER A 3 16.11 12.74 -22.94
CA SER A 3 15.26 12.43 -21.76
C SER A 3 14.64 13.68 -21.12
N ILE A 4 15.26 14.85 -21.30
CA ILE A 4 14.84 16.12 -20.67
C ILE A 4 13.68 16.76 -21.45
N GLN A 5 13.71 16.69 -22.80
CA GLN A 5 12.59 17.14 -23.64
C GLN A 5 11.32 16.30 -23.43
N GLY A 6 11.48 15.01 -23.12
CA GLY A 6 10.36 14.11 -22.82
C GLY A 6 9.50 14.59 -21.66
N ILE A 7 10.11 15.11 -20.59
CA ILE A 7 9.41 15.48 -19.34
C ILE A 7 8.58 16.77 -19.50
N SER A 8 9.09 17.77 -20.21
CA SER A 8 8.30 18.98 -20.51
C SER A 8 7.15 18.66 -21.47
N SER A 9 7.39 17.78 -22.44
CA SER A 9 6.37 17.36 -23.41
C SER A 9 5.30 16.48 -22.76
N SER A 10 5.65 15.62 -21.80
CA SER A 10 4.69 14.76 -21.09
C SER A 10 3.72 15.57 -20.21
N LEU A 11 4.19 16.67 -19.61
CA LEU A 11 3.30 17.61 -18.91
C LEU A 11 2.30 18.32 -19.82
N SER A 12 2.66 18.54 -21.10
CA SER A 12 1.76 19.14 -22.08
C SER A 12 0.85 18.13 -22.80
N LEU A 13 1.28 16.87 -22.96
CA LEU A 13 0.63 15.87 -23.81
C LEU A 13 -0.02 14.70 -23.06
N GLN A 14 0.42 14.38 -21.84
CA GLN A 14 0.00 13.18 -21.09
C GLN A 14 -0.54 13.51 -19.70
N GLY A 15 -1.62 14.29 -19.64
CA GLY A 15 -2.62 14.23 -18.57
C GLY A 15 -2.15 14.60 -17.15
N LEU A 16 -3.10 15.09 -16.36
CA LEU A 16 -2.90 15.47 -14.95
C LEU A 16 -2.19 14.40 -14.10
N ASN A 17 -2.32 13.12 -14.46
CA ASN A 17 -1.77 11.97 -13.72
C ASN A 17 -0.23 11.90 -13.72
N SER A 18 0.45 12.45 -14.74
CA SER A 18 1.92 12.43 -14.82
C SER A 18 2.57 13.69 -14.23
N ALA A 19 1.77 14.69 -13.86
CA ALA A 19 2.25 16.01 -13.48
C ALA A 19 3.03 16.01 -12.16
N GLY A 20 2.62 15.21 -11.17
CA GLY A 20 3.32 15.12 -9.89
C GLY A 20 4.75 14.54 -9.99
N PRO A 21 4.93 13.34 -10.58
CA PRO A 21 6.27 12.79 -10.82
C PRO A 21 7.15 13.67 -11.71
N ALA A 22 6.56 14.33 -12.72
CA ALA A 22 7.29 15.25 -13.59
C ALA A 22 7.75 16.51 -12.83
N ALA A 23 6.93 17.05 -11.93
CA ALA A 23 7.29 18.17 -11.07
C ALA A 23 8.48 17.85 -10.15
N GLU A 24 8.45 16.68 -9.51
CA GLU A 24 9.55 16.22 -8.64
C GLU A 24 10.83 15.96 -9.45
N ALA A 25 10.72 15.39 -10.65
CA ALA A 25 11.87 15.20 -11.55
C ALA A 25 12.49 16.54 -11.98
N MET A 26 11.68 17.54 -12.32
CA MET A 26 12.17 18.88 -12.65
C MET A 26 12.90 19.54 -11.49
N ALA A 27 12.35 19.42 -10.27
CA ALA A 27 12.96 19.99 -9.08
C ALA A 27 14.35 19.41 -8.79
N ARG A 28 14.52 18.09 -9.00
CA ARG A 28 15.82 17.42 -8.80
C ARG A 28 16.84 17.76 -9.89
N LEU A 29 16.38 18.00 -11.11
CA LEU A 29 17.22 18.31 -12.26
C LEU A 29 17.51 19.82 -12.42
N GLY A 30 16.83 20.68 -11.65
CA GLY A 30 16.95 22.13 -11.76
C GLY A 30 16.44 22.69 -13.08
N ASP A 31 15.54 21.99 -13.79
CA ASP A 31 15.02 22.45 -15.08
C ASP A 31 13.99 23.57 -14.88
N THR A 32 14.32 24.77 -15.36
CA THR A 32 13.49 25.97 -15.24
C THR A 32 12.47 26.10 -16.38
N ARG A 33 12.56 25.30 -17.45
CA ARG A 33 11.70 25.44 -18.64
C ARG A 33 10.24 25.06 -18.39
N GLY A 34 9.98 24.19 -17.41
CA GLY A 34 8.63 23.80 -16.99
C GLY A 34 8.02 24.70 -15.91
N LEU A 35 8.73 25.73 -15.44
CA LEU A 35 8.26 26.63 -14.37
C LEU A 35 6.88 27.24 -14.62
N PRO A 36 6.51 27.69 -15.84
CA PRO A 36 5.18 28.25 -16.09
C PRO A 36 4.05 27.24 -15.84
N VAL A 37 4.27 25.97 -16.17
CA VAL A 37 3.30 24.89 -15.97
C VAL A 37 3.20 24.54 -14.48
N LEU A 38 4.34 24.40 -13.80
CA LEU A 38 4.37 24.18 -12.35
C LEU A 38 3.71 25.31 -11.57
N ARG A 39 3.90 26.55 -12.02
CA ARG A 39 3.26 27.74 -11.45
C ARG A 39 1.74 27.66 -11.61
N ASN A 40 1.24 27.28 -12.78
CA ASN A 40 -0.21 27.14 -12.98
C ASN A 40 -0.82 26.04 -12.09
N LEU A 41 -0.12 24.91 -11.94
CA LEU A 41 -0.52 23.80 -11.06
C LEU A 41 -0.51 24.22 -9.58
N ALA A 42 0.57 24.85 -9.13
CA ALA A 42 0.74 25.28 -7.74
C ALA A 42 -0.26 26.39 -7.34
N LEU A 43 -0.48 27.36 -8.23
CA LEU A 43 -1.41 28.46 -8.02
C LEU A 43 -2.89 28.04 -8.08
N GLY A 44 -3.18 26.75 -8.34
CA GLY A 44 -4.56 26.25 -8.43
C GLY A 44 -5.34 26.86 -9.60
N ARG A 45 -4.65 27.41 -10.61
CA ARG A 45 -5.30 27.95 -11.82
C ARG A 45 -5.91 26.84 -12.67
N THR A 46 -5.37 25.64 -12.53
CA THR A 46 -5.94 24.40 -13.04
C THR A 46 -6.46 23.59 -11.85
N PRO A 47 -7.73 23.15 -11.84
CA PRO A 47 -8.24 22.27 -10.80
C PRO A 47 -7.51 20.93 -10.90
N VAL A 48 -6.77 20.58 -9.85
CA VAL A 48 -5.96 19.36 -9.77
C VAL A 48 -6.14 18.69 -8.41
N GLU A 49 -5.83 17.40 -8.32
CA GLU A 49 -5.85 16.69 -7.04
C GLU A 49 -4.83 17.31 -6.06
N PRO A 50 -5.14 17.37 -4.75
CA PRO A 50 -4.29 18.03 -3.74
C PRO A 50 -2.83 17.56 -3.73
N TRP A 51 -2.57 16.28 -4.01
CA TRP A 51 -1.20 15.74 -4.03
C TRP A 51 -0.36 16.25 -5.21
N ILE A 52 -0.99 16.54 -6.36
CA ILE A 52 -0.33 17.13 -7.53
C ILE A 52 0.06 18.58 -7.22
N GLN A 53 -0.89 19.33 -6.64
CA GLN A 53 -0.65 20.72 -6.22
C GLN A 53 0.46 20.80 -5.17
N THR A 54 0.44 19.90 -4.18
CA THR A 54 1.48 19.78 -3.14
C THR A 54 2.86 19.56 -3.76
N SER A 55 2.96 18.62 -4.71
CA SER A 55 4.21 18.30 -5.41
C SER A 55 4.72 19.50 -6.23
N ALA A 56 3.83 20.22 -6.92
CA ALA A 56 4.18 21.41 -7.68
C ALA A 56 4.69 22.55 -6.78
N ILE A 57 4.04 22.79 -5.63
CA ILE A 57 4.47 23.82 -4.66
C ILE A 57 5.86 23.51 -4.11
N LEU A 58 6.13 22.26 -3.71
CA LEU A 58 7.44 21.86 -3.21
C LEU A 58 8.53 21.95 -4.29
N ALA A 59 8.19 21.59 -5.54
CA ALA A 59 9.09 21.76 -6.68
C ALA A 59 9.47 23.23 -6.89
N LEU A 60 8.50 24.15 -6.84
CA LEU A 60 8.75 25.60 -6.95
C LEU A 60 9.64 26.12 -5.81
N GLY A 61 9.43 25.64 -4.58
CA GLY A 61 10.28 25.99 -3.44
C GLY A 61 11.76 25.64 -3.63
N ARG A 62 12.06 24.53 -4.32
CA ARG A 62 13.44 24.08 -4.59
C ARG A 62 14.09 24.76 -5.79
N VAL A 63 13.33 24.98 -6.86
CA VAL A 63 13.86 25.60 -8.10
C VAL A 63 14.09 27.11 -7.91
N GLY A 64 13.33 27.74 -7.01
CA GLY A 64 13.36 29.19 -6.81
C GLY A 64 12.35 29.89 -7.71
N ILE A 65 11.59 30.83 -7.14
CA ILE A 65 10.54 31.59 -7.84
C ILE A 65 10.68 33.09 -7.57
N PRO A 66 10.15 33.96 -8.46
CA PRO A 66 10.12 35.40 -8.22
C PRO A 66 9.33 35.76 -6.95
N GLN A 67 9.69 36.89 -6.32
CA GLN A 67 9.07 37.38 -5.08
C GLN A 67 7.53 37.50 -5.15
N GLN A 68 6.97 37.72 -6.35
CA GLN A 68 5.53 37.81 -6.58
C GLN A 68 4.80 36.50 -6.24
N ASP A 69 5.43 35.34 -6.41
CA ASP A 69 4.82 34.04 -6.15
C ASP A 69 4.84 33.67 -4.66
N ILE A 70 5.74 34.26 -3.88
CA ILE A 70 5.78 34.10 -2.41
C ILE A 70 4.50 34.64 -1.77
N ASN A 71 3.95 35.75 -2.29
CA ASN A 71 2.68 36.30 -1.82
C ASN A 71 1.50 35.35 -2.07
N HIS A 72 1.52 34.61 -3.17
CA HIS A 72 0.51 33.57 -3.41
C HIS A 72 0.68 32.38 -2.47
N LEU A 73 1.90 31.93 -2.20
CA LEU A 73 2.15 30.89 -1.19
C LEU A 73 1.74 31.35 0.22
N ARG A 74 1.81 32.65 0.53
CA ARG A 74 1.27 33.22 1.78
C ARG A 74 -0.24 33.06 1.87
N LEU A 75 -0.97 33.29 0.78
CA LEU A 75 -2.42 33.11 0.72
C LEU A 75 -2.83 31.65 0.87
N LEU A 76 -2.12 30.73 0.20
CA LEU A 76 -2.35 29.28 0.35
C LEU A 76 -2.03 28.80 1.78
N GLY A 77 -1.00 29.39 2.40
CA GLY A 77 -0.58 29.12 3.77
C GLY A 77 -1.41 29.84 4.85
N ALA A 78 -2.38 30.67 4.50
CA ALA A 78 -3.12 31.50 5.45
C ALA A 78 -4.12 30.66 6.26
N LYS A 79 -4.34 31.07 7.52
CA LYS A 79 -5.33 30.45 8.40
C LYS A 79 -6.73 30.66 7.79
N GLY A 80 -7.46 29.58 7.51
CA GLY A 80 -8.79 29.61 6.90
C GLY A 80 -8.83 29.56 5.36
N ALA A 81 -7.68 29.43 4.69
CA ALA A 81 -7.66 29.20 3.25
C ALA A 81 -8.39 27.87 2.89
N PRO A 82 -9.27 27.83 1.88
CA PRO A 82 -10.04 26.65 1.47
C PRO A 82 -9.17 25.67 0.67
N VAL A 83 -8.06 25.26 1.26
CA VAL A 83 -7.07 24.34 0.67
C VAL A 83 -6.81 23.19 1.63
N ASP A 84 -6.50 22.04 1.06
CA ASP A 84 -6.12 20.84 1.80
C ASP A 84 -4.89 21.10 2.68
N GLY A 85 -4.79 20.42 3.83
CA GLY A 85 -3.70 20.65 4.77
C GLY A 85 -2.33 20.25 4.20
N SER A 86 -2.28 19.28 3.29
CA SER A 86 -1.06 18.91 2.56
C SER A 86 -0.51 20.07 1.70
N VAL A 87 -1.40 20.76 0.99
CA VAL A 87 -1.11 21.96 0.18
C VAL A 87 -0.63 23.11 1.08
N ARG A 88 -1.27 23.29 2.24
CA ARG A 88 -0.90 24.32 3.22
C ARG A 88 0.50 24.12 3.79
N LEU A 89 0.84 22.88 4.16
CA LEU A 89 2.18 22.51 4.64
C LEU A 89 3.24 22.66 3.56
N ALA A 90 2.95 22.22 2.33
CA ALA A 90 3.84 22.43 1.20
C ALA A 90 4.12 23.92 0.96
N ALA A 91 3.09 24.79 1.08
CA ALA A 91 3.27 26.24 0.95
C ALA A 91 4.18 26.82 2.04
N TRP A 92 4.02 26.39 3.30
CA TRP A 92 4.93 26.81 4.38
C TRP A 92 6.36 26.33 4.18
N GLY A 93 6.54 25.08 3.73
CA GLY A 93 7.86 24.51 3.43
C GLY A 93 8.56 25.21 2.27
N ALA A 94 7.85 25.42 1.16
CA ALA A 94 8.36 26.13 -0.02
C ALA A 94 8.75 27.58 0.32
N ARG A 95 7.96 28.29 1.13
CA ARG A 95 8.30 29.65 1.59
C ARG A 95 9.58 29.68 2.41
N GLY A 96 9.78 28.68 3.29
CA GLY A 96 11.02 28.55 4.05
C GLY A 96 12.25 28.31 3.16
N MET A 97 12.10 27.53 2.08
CA MET A 97 13.16 27.33 1.07
C MET A 97 13.49 28.61 0.30
N LEU A 98 12.51 29.49 0.10
CA LEU A 98 12.64 30.77 -0.59
C LEU A 98 13.09 31.93 0.33
N GLY A 99 13.41 31.63 1.60
CA GLY A 99 13.90 32.64 2.56
C GLY A 99 12.82 33.47 3.24
N ASP A 100 11.52 33.15 3.07
CA ASP A 100 10.44 33.75 3.82
C ASP A 100 10.14 32.90 5.06
N TYR A 101 10.46 33.43 6.25
CA TYR A 101 10.34 32.73 7.53
C TYR A 101 9.20 33.24 8.41
N SER A 102 8.30 34.07 7.87
CA SER A 102 7.23 34.67 8.66
C SER A 102 6.26 33.65 9.28
N GLN A 103 6.27 32.42 8.77
CA GLN A 103 5.44 31.29 9.20
C GLN A 103 6.12 30.38 10.23
N MET A 104 7.37 30.66 10.64
CA MET A 104 8.12 29.80 11.57
C MET A 104 7.43 29.63 12.93
N SER A 105 6.73 30.66 13.42
CA SER A 105 5.94 30.57 14.66
C SER A 105 4.76 29.61 14.53
N ILE A 106 4.08 29.62 13.39
CA ILE A 106 2.97 28.70 13.07
C ILE A 106 3.50 27.28 12.89
N LEU A 107 4.66 27.11 12.25
CA LEU A 107 5.34 25.81 12.13
C LEU A 107 5.75 25.25 13.50
N ALA A 108 6.22 26.10 14.42
CA ALA A 108 6.53 25.71 15.80
C ALA A 108 5.26 25.31 16.58
N GLU A 109 4.15 25.98 16.34
CA GLU A 109 2.84 25.62 16.90
C GLU A 109 2.29 24.30 16.32
N CYS A 110 2.52 24.06 15.03
CA CYS A 110 2.22 22.77 14.38
C CYS A 110 3.08 21.64 14.94
N ALA A 111 4.38 21.86 15.10
CA ALA A 111 5.33 20.89 15.66
C ALA A 111 5.03 20.56 17.13
N SER A 112 4.46 21.50 17.89
CA SER A 112 3.98 21.28 19.26
C SER A 112 2.56 20.67 19.33
N GLY A 113 1.96 20.33 18.19
CA GLY A 113 0.64 19.68 18.12
C GLY A 113 -0.54 20.58 18.42
N ARG A 114 -0.34 21.90 18.50
CA ARG A 114 -1.37 22.89 18.86
C ARG A 114 -2.10 23.51 17.66
N ALA A 115 -1.64 23.25 16.43
CA ALA A 115 -2.24 23.86 15.24
C ALA A 115 -3.48 23.14 14.69
N GLU A 116 -4.42 23.93 14.16
CA GLU A 116 -5.58 23.48 13.39
C GLU A 116 -5.18 23.05 11.96
N LEU A 117 -4.53 21.88 11.87
CA LEU A 117 -4.36 21.14 10.61
C LEU A 117 -5.41 20.03 10.51
N ASP A 118 -5.79 19.68 9.29
CA ASP A 118 -6.59 18.48 9.00
C ASP A 118 -5.81 17.20 9.35
N THR A 119 -6.49 16.06 9.31
CA THR A 119 -5.91 14.76 9.72
C THR A 119 -4.65 14.42 8.91
N GLN A 120 -4.64 14.76 7.62
CA GLN A 120 -3.55 14.48 6.70
C GLN A 120 -2.33 15.39 6.92
N GLY A 121 -2.56 16.68 7.18
CA GLY A 121 -1.52 17.65 7.48
C GLY A 121 -0.86 17.40 8.84
N ARG A 122 -1.63 16.99 9.86
CA ARG A 122 -1.04 16.58 11.14
C ARG A 122 -0.11 15.39 10.99
N ALA A 123 -0.51 14.39 10.20
CA ALA A 123 0.32 13.21 9.92
C ALA A 123 1.62 13.59 9.21
N MET A 124 1.55 14.46 8.18
CA MET A 124 2.73 14.94 7.45
C MET A 124 3.66 15.79 8.33
N ALA A 125 3.13 16.66 9.18
CA ALA A 125 3.92 17.48 10.11
C ALA A 125 4.61 16.62 11.20
N GLN A 126 3.93 15.59 11.71
CA GLN A 126 4.52 14.61 12.62
C GLN A 126 5.59 13.78 11.93
N GLU A 127 5.39 13.40 10.66
CA GLU A 127 6.42 12.70 9.89
C GLU A 127 7.63 13.60 9.64
N LEU A 128 7.45 14.87 9.25
CA LEU A 128 8.56 15.80 9.03
C LEU A 128 9.37 16.08 10.30
N THR A 129 8.71 16.19 11.46
CA THR A 129 9.40 16.36 12.75
C THR A 129 10.09 15.08 13.22
N THR A 130 9.59 13.90 12.84
CA THR A 130 10.23 12.61 13.16
C THR A 130 11.28 12.17 12.13
N THR A 131 11.23 12.67 10.89
CA THR A 131 12.13 12.29 9.78
C THR A 131 13.43 13.08 9.78
N GLY A 132 13.58 14.10 10.64
CA GLY A 132 14.87 14.75 10.94
C GLY A 132 15.95 13.82 11.51
N ALA A 133 15.62 12.56 11.83
CA ALA A 133 16.56 11.53 12.23
C ALA A 133 16.26 10.22 11.49
N THR A 134 16.86 10.03 10.32
CA THR A 134 17.05 8.68 9.78
C THR A 134 17.95 7.88 10.72
N MET A 135 17.39 7.16 11.69
CA MET A 135 17.86 5.87 12.23
C MET A 135 17.08 5.44 13.48
N GLY A 136 16.60 4.18 13.45
CA GLY A 136 16.33 3.39 14.64
C GLY A 136 14.90 3.44 15.19
N LEU A 137 14.26 2.28 15.26
CA LEU A 137 13.19 2.07 16.23
C LEU A 137 13.78 2.34 17.62
N THR A 138 13.16 3.20 18.42
CA THR A 138 13.59 3.33 19.82
C THR A 138 13.40 1.97 20.52
N ASN A 139 14.26 1.63 21.48
CA ASN A 139 14.16 0.35 22.19
C ASN A 139 12.76 0.14 22.81
N GLU A 140 12.07 1.22 23.18
CA GLU A 140 10.69 1.19 23.65
C GLU A 140 9.66 0.81 22.58
N GLN A 141 9.87 1.23 21.33
CA GLN A 141 9.00 0.84 20.21
C GLN A 141 9.22 -0.62 19.84
N VAL A 142 10.46 -1.11 19.91
CA VAL A 142 10.76 -2.53 19.72
C VAL A 142 10.14 -3.36 20.85
N SER A 143 10.30 -2.94 22.11
CA SER A 143 9.77 -3.68 23.26
C SER A 143 8.24 -3.73 23.25
N ARG A 144 7.54 -2.62 22.97
CA ARG A 144 6.07 -2.61 22.81
C ARG A 144 5.59 -3.57 21.72
N ARG A 145 6.27 -3.62 20.58
CA ARG A 145 5.89 -4.53 19.48
C ARG A 145 6.17 -5.99 19.80
N LEU A 146 7.25 -6.29 20.53
CA LEU A 146 7.51 -7.64 21.01
C LEU A 146 6.47 -8.07 22.04
N VAL A 147 6.05 -7.17 22.94
CA VAL A 147 4.98 -7.41 23.91
C VAL A 147 3.63 -7.61 23.22
N GLU A 148 3.25 -6.78 22.26
CA GLU A 148 2.01 -6.94 21.48
C GLU A 148 1.95 -8.29 20.76
N ARG A 149 3.08 -8.76 20.22
CA ARG A 149 3.20 -10.09 19.60
C ARG A 149 3.16 -11.22 20.62
N ALA A 150 3.78 -11.05 21.78
CA ALA A 150 3.69 -12.00 22.87
C ALA A 150 2.27 -12.13 23.43
N THR A 151 1.47 -11.06 23.32
CA THR A 151 0.07 -11.03 23.79
C THR A 151 -0.88 -11.68 22.78
N ASN A 152 -0.58 -11.63 21.48
CA ASN A 152 -1.34 -12.30 20.42
C ASN A 152 -0.48 -13.32 19.65
N PRO A 153 0.02 -14.38 20.31
CA PRO A 153 0.90 -15.35 19.67
C PRO A 153 0.16 -16.25 18.68
N TRP A 154 -1.17 -16.30 18.74
CA TRP A 154 -2.00 -17.21 17.98
C TRP A 154 -1.77 -17.11 16.46
N THR A 155 -1.59 -15.90 15.92
CA THR A 155 -1.38 -15.71 14.47
C THR A 155 -0.04 -16.31 14.03
N VAL A 156 1.02 -16.03 14.79
CA VAL A 156 2.36 -16.56 14.52
C VAL A 156 2.37 -18.08 14.70
N LEU A 157 1.71 -18.61 15.72
CA LEU A 157 1.62 -20.04 15.98
C LEU A 157 0.87 -20.77 14.87
N VAL A 158 -0.29 -20.27 14.42
CA VAL A 158 -1.08 -20.88 13.35
C VAL A 158 -0.31 -20.85 12.02
N LEU A 159 0.29 -19.73 11.66
CA LEU A 159 1.05 -19.62 10.42
C LEU A 159 2.35 -20.44 10.45
N SER A 160 3.06 -20.47 11.58
CA SER A 160 4.30 -21.26 11.72
C SER A 160 4.01 -22.76 11.73
N SER A 161 2.93 -23.19 12.40
CA SER A 161 2.50 -24.59 12.38
C SER A 161 2.00 -25.01 11.00
N GLY A 162 1.25 -24.16 10.29
CA GLY A 162 0.84 -24.39 8.90
C GLY A 162 2.03 -24.51 7.95
N ALA A 163 3.04 -23.64 8.08
CA ALA A 163 4.28 -23.71 7.31
C ALA A 163 5.09 -24.98 7.62
N ALA A 164 5.21 -25.34 8.90
CA ALA A 164 5.88 -26.57 9.32
C ALA A 164 5.17 -27.81 8.80
N LEU A 165 3.84 -27.85 8.85
CA LEU A 165 3.03 -28.94 8.30
C LEU A 165 3.25 -29.09 6.79
N CYS A 166 3.24 -27.99 6.04
CA CYS A 166 3.54 -28.02 4.60
C CYS A 166 4.94 -28.58 4.34
N ALA A 167 5.94 -28.14 5.09
CA ALA A 167 7.32 -28.62 4.97
C ALA A 167 7.43 -30.12 5.26
N VAL A 168 6.80 -30.60 6.34
CA VAL A 168 6.76 -32.03 6.71
C VAL A 168 6.09 -32.85 5.61
N LEU A 169 4.96 -32.40 5.06
CA LEU A 169 4.25 -33.10 3.99
C LEU A 169 5.07 -33.14 2.69
N ILE A 170 5.78 -32.07 2.34
CA ILE A 170 6.67 -32.03 1.18
C ILE A 170 7.84 -33.01 1.37
N LEU A 171 8.51 -32.98 2.52
CA LEU A 171 9.65 -33.85 2.82
C LEU A 171 9.24 -35.33 2.89
N GLY A 172 8.10 -35.63 3.52
CA GLY A 172 7.55 -36.98 3.58
C GLY A 172 7.24 -37.55 2.20
N ARG A 173 6.70 -36.73 1.28
CA ARG A 173 6.43 -37.15 -0.10
C ARG A 173 7.69 -37.34 -0.93
N ARG A 174 8.73 -36.51 -0.73
CA ARG A 174 10.03 -36.71 -1.39
C ARG A 174 10.66 -38.05 -1.01
N ARG A 175 10.45 -38.50 0.23
CA ARG A 175 10.89 -39.82 0.70
C ARG A 175 10.04 -40.95 0.12
N ALA A 176 8.71 -40.82 0.15
CA ALA A 176 7.80 -41.82 -0.40
C ALA A 176 8.01 -42.07 -1.92
N CYS A 177 8.19 -41.01 -2.73
CA CYS A 177 8.52 -41.17 -4.15
C CYS A 177 9.92 -41.76 -4.41
N ALA A 178 10.80 -41.82 -3.41
CA ALA A 178 12.10 -42.48 -3.52
C ALA A 178 12.04 -43.96 -3.14
N GLU A 179 11.00 -44.38 -2.40
CA GLU A 179 10.81 -45.76 -1.91
C GLU A 179 9.78 -46.55 -2.75
N ASP A 180 8.77 -45.88 -3.34
CA ASP A 180 7.72 -46.54 -4.12
C ASP A 180 8.12 -46.74 -5.59
N GLY A 181 8.55 -47.97 -5.90
CA GLY A 181 8.46 -48.57 -7.22
C GLY A 181 7.17 -49.40 -7.34
N ASP A 182 6.22 -48.90 -8.12
CA ASP A 182 5.00 -49.58 -8.59
C ASP A 182 3.82 -49.76 -7.61
N GLY A 183 2.61 -49.44 -8.10
CA GLY A 183 1.31 -49.80 -7.50
C GLY A 183 0.66 -48.80 -6.53
N ASP A 184 -0.21 -47.90 -7.03
CA ASP A 184 -1.69 -48.01 -6.87
C ASP A 184 -2.42 -46.76 -7.45
N ALA A 185 -3.68 -46.97 -7.86
CA ALA A 185 -4.50 -46.10 -8.70
C ALA A 185 -4.88 -44.73 -8.08
N ASN A 186 -3.95 -43.79 -8.04
CA ASN A 186 -4.24 -42.38 -7.76
C ASN A 186 -4.45 -41.61 -9.07
N PRO A 187 -5.64 -41.06 -9.35
CA PRO A 187 -5.98 -40.47 -10.66
C PRO A 187 -5.23 -39.17 -11.00
N LEU A 188 -4.43 -38.62 -10.07
CA LEU A 188 -3.72 -37.36 -10.22
C LEU A 188 -2.23 -37.53 -9.87
N PRO A 189 -1.31 -36.96 -10.69
CA PRO A 189 0.12 -37.22 -10.60
C PRO A 189 0.72 -36.71 -9.28
N PRO A 190 1.69 -37.42 -8.69
CA PRO A 190 2.32 -37.03 -7.42
C PRO A 190 2.99 -35.65 -7.44
N GLN A 191 3.41 -35.17 -8.61
CA GLN A 191 4.03 -33.84 -8.77
C GLN A 191 3.02 -32.70 -8.56
N ALA A 192 1.75 -32.89 -8.95
CA ALA A 192 0.71 -31.88 -8.77
C ALA A 192 0.39 -31.64 -7.28
N ASP A 193 0.41 -32.69 -6.47
CA ASP A 193 0.25 -32.57 -5.01
C ASP A 193 1.41 -31.78 -4.38
N ALA A 194 2.65 -32.05 -4.80
CA ALA A 194 3.83 -31.33 -4.29
C ALA A 194 3.79 -29.85 -4.69
N PHE A 195 3.37 -29.56 -5.92
CA PHE A 195 3.18 -28.18 -6.39
C PHE A 195 2.10 -27.46 -5.58
N ALA A 196 0.94 -28.08 -5.34
CA ALA A 196 -0.11 -27.49 -4.51
C ALA A 196 0.34 -27.20 -3.07
N LEU A 197 1.14 -28.09 -2.48
CA LEU A 197 1.75 -27.86 -1.16
C LEU A 197 2.76 -26.71 -1.16
N LEU A 198 3.53 -26.55 -2.24
CA LEU A 198 4.44 -25.41 -2.39
C LEU A 198 3.67 -24.08 -2.48
N LEU A 199 2.55 -24.04 -3.23
CA LEU A 199 1.70 -22.85 -3.29
C LEU A 199 1.11 -22.52 -1.91
N MET A 200 0.62 -23.53 -1.19
CA MET A 200 0.07 -23.36 0.16
C MET A 200 1.13 -22.85 1.15
N GLY A 201 2.32 -23.45 1.13
CA GLY A 201 3.47 -23.04 1.92
C GLY A 201 3.92 -21.62 1.57
N ALA A 202 4.08 -21.29 0.29
CA ALA A 202 4.48 -19.95 -0.16
C ALA A 202 3.51 -18.86 0.30
N GLY A 203 2.19 -19.06 0.16
CA GLY A 203 1.19 -18.12 0.68
C GLY A 203 1.26 -17.96 2.21
N THR A 204 1.55 -19.04 2.93
CA THR A 204 1.74 -19.03 4.40
C THR A 204 3.00 -18.28 4.81
N LEU A 205 4.11 -18.47 4.08
CA LEU A 205 5.35 -17.72 4.32
C LEU A 205 5.20 -16.24 3.98
N LEU A 206 4.46 -15.89 2.92
CA LEU A 206 4.21 -14.49 2.56
C LEU A 206 3.39 -13.77 3.65
N THR A 207 2.33 -14.39 4.14
CA THR A 207 1.51 -13.84 5.23
C THR A 207 2.28 -13.75 6.54
N LEU A 208 3.08 -14.77 6.86
CA LEU A 208 3.99 -14.76 8.01
C LEU A 208 5.08 -13.68 7.85
N GLY A 209 5.60 -13.48 6.64
CA GLY A 209 6.62 -12.48 6.35
C GLY A 209 6.14 -11.06 6.64
N VAL A 210 4.88 -10.74 6.30
CA VAL A 210 4.26 -9.43 6.59
C VAL A 210 4.12 -9.17 8.08
N GLU A 211 4.02 -10.23 8.90
CA GLU A 211 4.07 -10.05 10.34
C GLU A 211 5.41 -9.47 10.75
N PHE A 212 6.55 -9.90 10.21
CA PHE A 212 7.88 -9.43 10.66
C PHE A 212 8.44 -8.26 9.87
N VAL A 213 8.12 -8.15 8.59
CA VAL A 213 8.68 -7.18 7.67
C VAL A 213 7.56 -6.34 7.06
N PHE A 214 7.56 -5.04 7.37
CA PHE A 214 6.67 -4.09 6.70
C PHE A 214 7.31 -2.72 6.52
N LEU A 215 6.87 -2.03 5.48
CA LEU A 215 7.21 -0.64 5.19
C LEU A 215 6.36 0.27 6.08
N ARG A 216 7.00 1.15 6.83
CA ARG A 216 6.30 2.21 7.58
C ARG A 216 5.86 3.28 6.59
N ASP A 217 4.57 3.38 6.38
CA ASP A 217 3.93 4.43 5.58
C ASP A 217 3.31 5.50 6.51
N LEU A 218 2.76 6.57 5.94
CA LEU A 218 2.14 7.70 6.65
C LEU A 218 1.10 7.28 7.70
N PHE A 219 0.45 6.14 7.47
CA PHE A 219 -0.56 5.57 8.35
C PHE A 219 0.02 4.92 9.61
N GLY A 220 1.34 4.77 9.73
CA GLY A 220 2.00 4.11 10.87
C GLY A 220 1.68 2.62 11.04
N THR A 221 0.87 2.06 10.14
CA THR A 221 0.39 0.66 10.16
C THR A 221 0.97 -0.14 9.00
N ARG A 222 0.80 -1.47 9.08
CA ARG A 222 1.21 -2.44 8.05
C ARG A 222 0.27 -2.54 6.85
N MET A 223 -0.70 -1.64 6.69
CA MET A 223 -1.75 -1.78 5.66
C MET A 223 -1.21 -1.90 4.23
N ASN A 224 -0.21 -1.08 3.86
CA ASN A 224 0.32 -1.06 2.50
C ASN A 224 1.00 -2.38 2.13
N THR A 225 1.77 -2.97 3.05
CA THR A 225 2.44 -4.27 2.84
C THR A 225 1.50 -5.45 2.94
N VAL A 226 0.52 -5.41 3.85
CA VAL A 226 -0.57 -6.40 3.89
C VAL A 226 -1.28 -6.42 2.56
N PHE A 227 -1.73 -5.26 2.05
CA PHE A 227 -2.50 -5.20 0.80
C PHE A 227 -1.73 -5.81 -0.38
N LYS A 228 -0.44 -5.47 -0.51
CA LYS A 228 0.39 -5.92 -1.64
C LYS A 228 0.75 -7.41 -1.58
N LEU A 229 1.10 -7.93 -0.41
CA LEU A 229 1.53 -9.33 -0.27
C LEU A 229 0.36 -10.29 -0.05
N TYR A 230 -0.74 -9.85 0.57
CA TYR A 230 -1.91 -10.71 0.78
C TYR A 230 -2.61 -11.01 -0.54
N TYR A 231 -2.59 -10.09 -1.51
CA TYR A 231 -3.15 -10.37 -2.83
C TYR A 231 -2.48 -11.58 -3.49
N GLN A 232 -1.14 -11.65 -3.40
CA GLN A 232 -0.37 -12.79 -3.88
C GLN A 232 -0.65 -14.05 -3.06
N ALA A 233 -0.67 -13.95 -1.74
CA ALA A 233 -0.94 -15.09 -0.86
C ALA A 233 -2.32 -15.71 -1.09
N TRP A 234 -3.37 -14.87 -1.21
CA TRP A 234 -4.73 -15.33 -1.49
C TRP A 234 -4.82 -16.02 -2.84
N THR A 235 -4.15 -15.48 -3.86
CA THR A 235 -4.13 -16.10 -5.20
C THR A 235 -3.51 -17.50 -5.14
N LEU A 236 -2.36 -17.65 -4.46
CA LEU A 236 -1.70 -18.95 -4.29
C LEU A 236 -2.59 -19.95 -3.53
N TRP A 237 -3.22 -19.51 -2.44
CA TRP A 237 -4.15 -20.33 -1.65
C TRP A 237 -5.42 -20.69 -2.40
N SER A 238 -5.96 -19.82 -3.25
CA SER A 238 -7.12 -20.14 -4.09
C SER A 238 -6.82 -21.27 -5.08
N VAL A 239 -5.65 -21.23 -5.72
CA VAL A 239 -5.24 -22.28 -6.67
C VAL A 239 -4.98 -23.60 -5.93
N ALA A 240 -4.23 -23.56 -4.82
CA ALA A 240 -3.97 -24.74 -4.00
C ALA A 240 -5.26 -25.34 -3.42
N GLY A 241 -6.19 -24.49 -2.96
CA GLY A 241 -7.48 -24.88 -2.43
C GLY A 241 -8.40 -25.50 -3.47
N ALA A 242 -8.48 -24.93 -4.67
CA ALA A 242 -9.27 -25.51 -5.77
C ALA A 242 -8.76 -26.91 -6.14
N TYR A 243 -7.44 -27.08 -6.24
CA TYR A 243 -6.82 -28.39 -6.45
C TYR A 243 -7.15 -29.38 -5.31
N ALA A 244 -7.06 -28.93 -4.05
CA ALA A 244 -7.36 -29.77 -2.89
C ALA A 244 -8.81 -30.27 -2.89
N VAL A 245 -9.78 -29.43 -3.27
CA VAL A 245 -11.19 -29.83 -3.39
C VAL A 245 -11.35 -30.94 -4.43
N VAL A 246 -10.79 -30.76 -5.63
CA VAL A 246 -10.83 -31.79 -6.69
C VAL A 246 -10.18 -33.08 -6.21
N ARG A 247 -9.04 -32.98 -5.51
CA ARG A 247 -8.34 -34.14 -4.96
C ARG A 247 -9.18 -34.91 -3.95
N LEU A 248 -9.84 -34.22 -3.03
CA LEU A 248 -10.71 -34.83 -2.03
C LEU A 248 -11.93 -35.53 -2.66
N LEU A 249 -12.52 -34.93 -3.69
CA LEU A 249 -13.64 -35.53 -4.42
C LEU A 249 -13.24 -36.76 -5.24
N SER A 250 -12.01 -36.79 -5.75
CA SER A 250 -11.47 -37.93 -6.53
C SER A 250 -11.15 -39.18 -5.69
N THR A 251 -11.02 -39.02 -4.37
CA THR A 251 -10.65 -40.10 -3.45
C THR A 251 -11.81 -41.06 -3.18
N ARG A 252 -11.55 -42.36 -2.94
CA ARG A 252 -12.60 -43.34 -2.59
C ARG A 252 -13.09 -43.25 -1.14
N ARG A 253 -12.36 -42.55 -0.26
CA ARG A 253 -12.69 -42.38 1.16
C ARG A 253 -13.88 -41.42 1.32
N ILE A 254 -14.95 -41.92 1.93
CA ILE A 254 -16.22 -41.18 2.10
C ILE A 254 -16.02 -39.89 2.90
N ALA A 255 -15.26 -39.94 4.00
CA ALA A 255 -15.01 -38.76 4.84
C ALA A 255 -14.29 -37.63 4.08
N ALA A 256 -13.29 -37.97 3.27
CA ALA A 256 -12.56 -37.00 2.45
C ALA A 256 -13.45 -36.38 1.36
N ARG A 257 -14.29 -37.21 0.71
CA ARG A 257 -15.29 -36.71 -0.25
C ARG A 257 -16.30 -35.80 0.40
N ALA A 258 -16.83 -36.17 1.56
CA ALA A 258 -17.78 -35.35 2.31
C ALA A 258 -17.17 -33.98 2.65
N PHE A 259 -15.92 -33.94 3.13
CA PHE A 259 -15.22 -32.68 3.36
C PHE A 259 -15.03 -31.86 2.07
N GLY A 260 -14.66 -32.51 0.96
CA GLY A 260 -14.56 -31.85 -0.35
C GLY A 260 -15.87 -31.24 -0.83
N LEU A 261 -17.00 -31.94 -0.64
CA LEU A 261 -18.34 -31.45 -0.96
C LEU A 261 -18.74 -30.27 -0.08
N VAL A 262 -18.47 -30.34 1.23
CA VAL A 262 -18.71 -29.23 2.15
C VAL A 262 -17.88 -28.01 1.74
N ALA A 263 -16.60 -28.18 1.47
CA ALA A 263 -15.73 -27.10 0.99
C ALA A 263 -16.25 -26.48 -0.31
N LEU A 264 -16.69 -27.31 -1.27
CA LEU A 264 -17.28 -26.86 -2.52
C LEU A 264 -18.58 -26.07 -2.29
N ALA A 265 -19.43 -26.50 -1.35
CA ALA A 265 -20.64 -25.78 -0.98
C ALA A 265 -20.32 -24.40 -0.39
N PHE A 266 -19.31 -24.29 0.47
CA PHE A 266 -18.85 -23.00 1.00
C PHE A 266 -18.32 -22.06 -0.10
N VAL A 267 -17.60 -22.59 -1.09
CA VAL A 267 -17.19 -21.80 -2.27
C VAL A 267 -18.42 -21.29 -3.03
N GLY A 268 -19.42 -22.15 -3.25
CA GLY A 268 -20.68 -21.76 -3.88
C GLY A 268 -21.45 -20.68 -3.10
N LEU A 269 -21.51 -20.80 -1.77
CA LEU A 269 -22.09 -19.78 -0.90
C LEU A 269 -21.31 -18.46 -0.95
N GLY A 270 -19.98 -18.52 -1.05
CA GLY A 270 -19.14 -17.32 -1.20
C GLY A 270 -19.41 -16.55 -2.49
N LEU A 271 -19.79 -17.23 -3.57
CA LEU A 271 -20.17 -16.60 -4.84
C LEU A 271 -21.50 -15.82 -4.77
N LEU A 272 -22.31 -16.02 -3.72
CA LEU A 272 -23.50 -15.19 -3.48
C LEU A 272 -23.12 -13.75 -3.14
N TYR A 273 -21.97 -13.51 -2.50
CA TYR A 273 -21.54 -12.17 -2.12
C TYR A 273 -21.45 -11.21 -3.31
N PRO A 274 -20.66 -11.48 -4.38
CA PRO A 274 -20.58 -10.56 -5.51
C PRO A 274 -21.92 -10.35 -6.21
N VAL A 275 -22.80 -11.37 -6.26
CA VAL A 275 -24.13 -11.28 -6.87
C VAL A 275 -25.05 -10.36 -6.05
N MET A 276 -25.05 -10.51 -4.72
CA MET A 276 -25.91 -9.72 -3.82
C MET A 276 -25.35 -8.34 -3.49
N ALA A 277 -24.03 -8.15 -3.57
CA ALA A 277 -23.37 -6.91 -3.20
C ALA A 277 -23.75 -5.75 -4.12
N ILE A 278 -23.94 -6.00 -5.43
CA ILE A 278 -24.26 -4.95 -6.40
C ILE A 278 -25.64 -4.34 -6.11
N PRO A 279 -26.76 -5.11 -6.05
CA PRO A 279 -28.07 -4.56 -5.71
C PRO A 279 -28.11 -3.90 -4.31
N ALA A 280 -27.44 -4.50 -3.33
CA ALA A 280 -27.40 -3.95 -1.97
C ALA A 280 -26.69 -2.59 -1.90
N ARG A 281 -25.62 -2.40 -2.70
CA ARG A 281 -24.88 -1.13 -2.78
C ARG A 281 -25.65 -0.06 -3.56
N THR A 282 -26.46 -0.45 -4.54
CA THR A 282 -27.24 0.48 -5.38
C THR A 282 -28.63 0.77 -4.81
N ASN A 283 -28.94 0.29 -3.60
CA ASN A 283 -30.27 0.37 -3.01
C ASN A 283 -31.35 -0.13 -4.00
N ASN A 284 -31.08 -1.25 -4.67
CA ASN A 284 -31.92 -1.83 -5.72
C ASN A 284 -32.27 -0.88 -6.87
N PHE A 285 -31.41 0.12 -7.15
CA PHE A 285 -31.68 1.15 -8.16
C PHE A 285 -33.00 1.91 -7.91
N SER A 286 -33.46 1.98 -6.65
CA SER A 286 -34.70 2.65 -6.27
C SER A 286 -34.54 4.16 -6.02
N GLY A 287 -33.39 4.74 -6.41
CA GLY A 287 -33.21 6.19 -6.38
C GLY A 287 -34.11 6.85 -7.43
N GLN A 288 -34.86 7.87 -7.04
CA GLN A 288 -35.61 8.67 -8.01
C GLN A 288 -34.62 9.36 -8.96
N PRO A 289 -34.91 9.38 -10.28
CA PRO A 289 -34.04 9.95 -11.31
C PRO A 289 -33.81 11.45 -11.13
#